data_AF-A0A5E4QJU1-F1
#
_entry.id   AF-A0A5E4QJU1-F1
#
_cell.length_a   1.000
_cell.length_b   1.000
_cell.length_c   1.000
_cell.angle_alpha   90.00
_cell.angle_beta   90.00
_cell.angle_gamma   90.00
#
_symmetry.space_group_name_H-M   'P 1'
#
loop_
_entity.id
_entity.type
_entity.pdbx_description
1 polymer ?
#
loop_
_entity_poly.entity_id
_entity_poly.type
_entity_poly.pdbx_seq_one_letter_code
_entity_poly.pdbx_strand_id
1 'polypeptide(L)'
;MGETQNVYVFKQSYSEIRNELFRVLGSGQTTAKDQFIMHAETVIEPVGWDAMWKLSKEFCNQFVFVSVTSVNFEELTANVEVQSHTKKAIPKYVSDVSLTDLSPTVLQREDTVNAEATAEFIHLLRFFYKHLWMPWDDQEKVFLPNTLEDRLRLWNELNTQVIPNCVARQIRSIRSSAITVFYACNFIK
;
A
#
# COMPACT_ATOMS: atom_id res chain seq x y z
N MET A 1 26.15 6.91 -12.98
CA MET A 1 25.73 5.51 -13.15
C MET A 1 24.46 5.35 -12.34
N GLY A 2 23.31 5.27 -13.00
CA GLY A 2 22.02 5.14 -12.31
C GLY A 2 21.85 3.69 -11.87
N GLU A 3 21.83 3.45 -10.57
CA GLU A 3 21.42 2.16 -10.02
C GLU A 3 19.99 1.90 -10.49
N THR A 4 19.85 0.94 -11.40
CA THR A 4 18.56 0.40 -11.82
C THR A 4 17.83 -0.08 -10.58
N GLN A 5 16.67 0.52 -10.32
CA GLN A 5 15.76 0.17 -9.24
C GLN A 5 15.52 -1.35 -9.25
N ASN A 6 16.20 -2.06 -8.34
CA ASN A 6 16.16 -3.52 -8.23
C ASN A 6 14.93 -3.95 -7.42
N VAL A 7 13.75 -3.45 -7.81
CA VAL A 7 12.46 -3.64 -7.13
C VAL A 7 11.43 -4.14 -8.12
N TYR A 8 10.42 -4.85 -7.61
CA TYR A 8 9.33 -5.37 -8.44
C TYR A 8 8.52 -4.24 -9.08
N VAL A 9 8.21 -4.38 -10.37
CA VAL A 9 7.37 -3.46 -11.14
C VAL A 9 6.12 -4.21 -11.62
N PHE A 10 4.97 -3.77 -11.13
CA PHE A 10 3.69 -4.39 -11.45
C PHE A 10 2.98 -3.64 -12.58
N LYS A 11 2.54 -4.38 -13.60
CA LYS A 11 1.65 -3.92 -14.66
C LYS A 11 0.41 -4.81 -14.72
N GLN A 12 -0.33 -4.86 -13.63
CA GLN A 12 -1.52 -5.69 -13.55
C GLN A 12 -2.70 -5.05 -14.31
N SER A 13 -3.47 -5.90 -14.96
CA SER A 13 -4.76 -5.60 -15.56
C SER A 13 -5.85 -5.38 -14.49
N TYR A 14 -6.95 -4.74 -14.89
CA TYR A 14 -8.11 -4.58 -14.01
C TYR A 14 -8.63 -5.91 -13.47
N SER A 15 -8.68 -6.96 -14.30
CA SER A 15 -9.14 -8.29 -13.91
C SER A 15 -8.25 -8.94 -12.86
N GLU A 16 -6.94 -8.79 -12.98
CA GLU A 16 -5.98 -9.34 -12.00
C GLU A 16 -6.13 -8.64 -10.65
N ILE A 17 -6.11 -7.30 -10.63
CA ILE A 17 -6.29 -6.52 -9.40
C ILE A 17 -7.63 -6.84 -8.74
N ARG A 18 -8.70 -6.97 -9.54
CA ARG A 18 -10.02 -7.34 -9.04
C ARG A 18 -9.98 -8.70 -8.36
N ASN A 19 -9.47 -9.73 -9.05
CA ASN A 19 -9.45 -11.09 -8.50
C ASN A 19 -8.64 -11.17 -7.21
N GLU A 20 -7.48 -10.51 -7.16
CA GLU A 20 -6.66 -10.47 -5.95
C GLU A 20 -7.36 -9.73 -4.80
N LEU A 21 -7.99 -8.57 -5.06
CA LEU A 21 -8.74 -7.87 -4.03
C LEU A 21 -9.94 -8.68 -3.52
N PHE A 22 -10.64 -9.41 -4.39
CA PHE A 22 -11.74 -10.29 -3.96
C PHE A 22 -11.23 -11.52 -3.20
N ARG A 23 -10.04 -12.02 -3.50
CA ARG A 23 -9.41 -13.09 -2.73
C ARG A 23 -9.12 -12.63 -1.30
N VAL A 24 -8.67 -11.38 -1.11
CA VAL A 24 -8.35 -10.83 0.21
C VAL A 24 -9.59 -10.32 0.96
N LEU A 25 -10.43 -9.52 0.30
CA LEU A 25 -11.52 -8.76 0.92
C LEU A 25 -12.92 -9.37 0.66
N GLY A 26 -13.01 -10.45 -0.10
CA GLY A 26 -14.30 -11.02 -0.55
C GLY A 26 -15.10 -11.72 0.54
N SER A 27 -14.49 -12.02 1.70
CA SER A 27 -15.20 -12.65 2.81
C SER A 27 -16.27 -11.75 3.39
N GLY A 28 -16.02 -10.43 3.45
CA GLY A 28 -16.95 -9.45 4.00
C GLY A 28 -17.35 -9.72 5.45
N GLN A 29 -16.49 -10.35 6.25
CA GLN A 29 -16.80 -10.72 7.64
C GLN A 29 -16.25 -9.73 8.68
N THR A 30 -15.11 -9.11 8.38
CA THR A 30 -14.39 -8.21 9.29
C THR A 30 -14.05 -6.89 8.59
N THR A 31 -13.29 -6.01 9.27
CA THR A 31 -12.84 -4.76 8.65
C THR A 31 -11.89 -5.05 7.48
N ALA A 32 -11.66 -4.06 6.61
CA ALA A 32 -10.68 -4.21 5.54
C ALA A 32 -9.26 -4.42 6.11
N LYS A 33 -8.93 -3.73 7.21
CA LYS A 33 -7.63 -3.85 7.90
C LYS A 33 -7.41 -5.30 8.35
N ASP A 34 -8.37 -5.89 9.07
CA ASP A 34 -8.27 -7.27 9.57
C ASP A 34 -8.08 -8.28 8.43
N GLN A 35 -8.78 -8.10 7.31
CA GLN A 35 -8.65 -8.98 6.14
C GLN A 35 -7.27 -8.87 5.49
N PHE A 36 -6.69 -7.67 5.42
CA PHE A 36 -5.31 -7.50 4.97
C PHE A 36 -4.30 -8.08 5.97
N ILE A 37 -4.53 -7.97 7.28
CA ILE A 37 -3.68 -8.56 8.32
C ILE A 37 -3.64 -10.08 8.17
N MET A 38 -4.82 -10.73 8.15
CA MET A 38 -4.93 -12.18 7.96
C MET A 38 -4.22 -12.64 6.68
N HIS A 39 -4.31 -11.85 5.60
CA HIS A 39 -3.61 -12.19 4.38
C HIS A 39 -2.09 -11.96 4.49
N ALA A 40 -1.64 -10.87 5.10
CA ALA A 40 -0.22 -10.56 5.29
C ALA A 40 0.52 -11.69 6.03
N GLU A 41 -0.09 -12.24 7.09
CA GLU A 41 0.45 -13.36 7.87
C GLU A 41 0.69 -14.63 7.03
N THR A 42 0.01 -14.77 5.90
CA THR A 42 0.14 -15.94 5.00
C THR A 42 1.19 -15.78 3.91
N VAL A 43 1.60 -14.55 3.59
CA VAL A 43 2.42 -14.26 2.39
C VAL A 43 3.69 -13.47 2.66
N ILE A 44 3.79 -12.78 3.80
CA ILE A 44 4.95 -11.95 4.15
C ILE A 44 5.80 -12.70 5.16
N GLU A 45 7.10 -12.77 4.88
CA GLU A 45 8.07 -13.23 5.85
C GLU A 45 8.21 -12.22 7.00
N PRO A 46 8.15 -12.65 8.27
CA PRO A 46 8.14 -11.73 9.41
C PRO A 46 9.47 -10.98 9.58
N VAL A 47 10.57 -11.50 9.04
CA VAL A 47 11.94 -10.96 9.16
C VAL A 47 12.77 -11.28 7.91
N GLY A 48 13.93 -10.63 7.76
CA GLY A 48 15.03 -11.14 6.92
C GLY A 48 15.01 -10.69 5.46
N TRP A 49 13.97 -9.99 5.02
CA TRP A 49 13.87 -9.49 3.64
C TRP A 49 14.37 -8.05 3.50
N ASP A 50 14.88 -7.73 2.32
CA ASP A 50 15.47 -6.45 1.96
C ASP A 50 14.53 -5.64 1.06
N ALA A 51 14.60 -4.32 1.21
CA ALA A 51 13.68 -3.40 0.56
C ALA A 51 14.31 -2.03 0.26
N MET A 52 13.72 -1.33 -0.70
CA MET A 52 13.87 0.10 -0.86
C MET A 52 12.78 0.84 -0.10
N TRP A 53 13.17 1.60 0.91
CA TRP A 53 12.29 2.47 1.67
C TRP A 53 12.15 3.83 1.00
N LYS A 54 10.91 4.22 0.68
CA LYS A 54 10.58 5.56 0.19
C LYS A 54 10.39 6.51 1.37
N LEU A 55 11.32 7.47 1.52
CA LEU A 55 11.19 8.47 2.56
C LEU A 55 10.10 9.51 2.23
N SER A 56 9.60 10.16 3.28
CA SER A 56 8.58 11.19 3.19
C SER A 56 9.03 12.41 2.36
N LYS A 57 8.08 13.29 2.05
CA LYS A 57 8.33 14.53 1.27
C LYS A 57 9.41 15.41 1.90
N GLU A 58 9.53 15.41 3.23
CA GLU A 58 10.54 16.16 3.99
C GLU A 58 11.97 15.72 3.65
N PHE A 59 12.12 14.47 3.20
CA PHE A 59 13.39 13.90 2.75
C PHE A 59 13.54 13.88 1.23
N CYS A 60 12.77 14.70 0.51
CA CYS A 60 12.87 14.86 -0.95
C CYS A 60 12.58 13.55 -1.73
N ASN A 61 11.71 12.68 -1.21
CA ASN A 61 11.38 11.38 -1.83
C ASN A 61 12.63 10.53 -2.17
N GLN A 62 13.64 10.59 -1.32
CA GLN A 62 14.82 9.74 -1.45
C GLN A 62 14.46 8.29 -1.12
N PHE A 63 15.12 7.37 -1.81
CA PHE A 63 15.02 5.95 -1.54
C PHE A 63 16.25 5.48 -0.77
N VAL A 64 16.03 4.64 0.24
CA VAL A 64 17.08 4.11 1.11
C VAL A 64 16.99 2.60 1.12
N PHE A 65 18.12 1.93 0.94
CA PHE A 65 18.18 0.48 1.07
C PHE A 65 18.15 0.09 2.55
N VAL A 66 17.21 -0.80 2.90
CA VAL A 66 16.95 -1.24 4.27
C VAL A 66 16.74 -2.75 4.32
N SER A 67 17.03 -3.33 5.48
CA SER A 67 16.73 -4.72 5.81
C SER A 67 15.63 -4.75 6.87
N VAL A 68 14.59 -5.55 6.63
CA VAL A 68 13.47 -5.70 7.56
C VAL A 68 13.85 -6.66 8.68
N THR A 69 13.79 -6.17 9.92
CA THR A 69 14.17 -6.94 11.11
C THR A 69 12.98 -7.51 11.86
N SER A 70 11.79 -6.92 11.72
CA SER A 70 10.52 -7.47 12.18
C SER A 70 9.33 -6.80 11.51
N VAL A 71 8.32 -7.56 11.14
CA VAL A 71 7.02 -7.05 10.69
C VAL A 71 6.03 -7.06 11.87
N ASN A 72 5.35 -5.94 12.08
CA ASN A 72 4.18 -5.84 12.95
C ASN A 72 2.93 -5.96 12.07
N PHE A 73 2.31 -7.14 12.08
CA PHE A 73 1.13 -7.42 11.27
C PHE A 73 -0.09 -6.61 11.73
N GLU A 74 -0.28 -6.41 13.04
CA GLU A 74 -1.43 -5.67 13.59
C GLU A 74 -1.52 -4.25 13.04
N GLU A 75 -0.38 -3.60 12.85
CA GLU A 75 -0.31 -2.23 12.30
C GLU A 75 0.11 -2.17 10.83
N LEU A 76 0.41 -3.31 10.21
CA LEU A 76 0.98 -3.39 8.86
C LEU A 76 2.20 -2.46 8.71
N THR A 77 3.07 -2.49 9.73
CA THR A 77 4.34 -1.76 9.80
C THR A 77 5.51 -2.72 9.95
N ALA A 78 6.73 -2.21 9.83
CA ALA A 78 7.95 -2.97 9.99
C ALA A 78 9.05 -2.15 10.66
N ASN A 79 9.90 -2.84 11.41
CA ASN A 79 11.16 -2.32 11.90
C ASN A 79 12.25 -2.62 10.87
N VAL A 80 13.09 -1.63 10.60
CA VAL A 80 14.09 -1.69 9.54
C VAL A 80 15.46 -1.26 10.03
N GLU A 81 16.50 -1.93 9.53
CA GLU A 81 17.89 -1.53 9.64
C GLU A 81 18.33 -0.85 8.34
N VAL A 82 18.83 0.37 8.44
CA VAL A 82 19.33 1.16 7.31
C VAL A 82 20.72 0.66 6.93
N GLN A 83 20.83 0.13 5.70
CA GLN A 83 22.09 -0.41 5.17
C GLN A 83 22.86 0.63 4.34
N SER A 84 22.18 1.64 3.79
CA SER A 84 22.81 2.66 2.93
C SER A 84 23.40 3.82 3.74
N HIS A 85 24.62 4.25 3.38
CA HIS A 85 25.21 5.49 3.87
C HIS A 85 24.59 6.70 3.16
N THR A 86 23.46 7.20 3.66
CA THR A 86 22.86 8.44 3.17
C THR A 86 23.64 9.67 3.67
N LYS A 87 23.69 10.74 2.86
CA LYS A 87 24.31 12.03 3.26
C LYS A 87 23.58 12.71 4.42
N LYS A 88 22.30 12.36 4.65
CA LYS A 88 21.51 12.80 5.80
C LYS A 88 21.61 11.76 6.91
N ALA A 89 21.67 12.22 8.16
CA ALA A 89 21.71 11.36 9.34
C ALA A 89 20.34 10.69 9.54
N ILE A 90 20.14 9.55 8.89
CA ILE A 90 19.02 8.66 9.18
C ILE A 90 19.47 7.71 10.29
N PRO A 91 18.67 7.48 11.34
CA PRO A 91 18.99 6.49 12.36
C PRO A 91 19.26 5.12 11.75
N LYS A 92 20.21 4.39 12.33
CA LYS A 92 20.55 3.04 11.86
C LYS A 92 19.36 2.08 11.95
N TYR A 93 18.54 2.23 12.99
CA TYR A 93 17.33 1.45 13.19
C TYR A 93 16.12 2.39 13.24
N VAL A 94 15.07 2.04 12.51
CA VAL A 94 13.82 2.80 12.47
C VAL A 94 12.67 1.82 12.72
N SER A 95 11.78 2.18 13.65
CA SER A 95 10.60 1.39 13.96
C SER A 95 9.36 1.93 13.24
N ASP A 96 8.33 1.08 13.14
CA ASP A 96 6.99 1.44 12.68
C ASP A 96 6.94 2.06 11.27
N VAL A 97 7.81 1.60 10.38
CA VAL A 97 7.76 2.00 8.96
C VAL A 97 6.58 1.32 8.28
N SER A 98 5.68 2.07 7.64
CA SER A 98 4.54 1.46 6.93
C SER A 98 5.03 0.51 5.84
N LEU A 99 4.42 -0.69 5.75
CA LEU A 99 4.70 -1.63 4.66
C LEU A 99 4.44 -1.00 3.29
N THR A 100 3.50 -0.05 3.20
CA THR A 100 3.22 0.69 1.95
C THR A 100 4.35 1.62 1.50
N ASP A 101 5.33 1.93 2.35
CA ASP A 101 6.51 2.72 2.00
C ASP A 101 7.72 1.86 1.64
N LEU A 102 7.65 0.54 1.83
CA LEU A 102 8.71 -0.42 1.54
C LEU A 102 8.49 -1.10 0.19
N SER A 103 9.52 -1.19 -0.65
CA SER A 103 9.46 -1.93 -1.91
C SER A 103 10.47 -3.07 -1.85
N PRO A 104 10.04 -4.33 -1.70
CA PRO A 104 10.97 -5.46 -1.64
C PRO A 104 11.89 -5.46 -2.85
N THR A 105 13.18 -5.77 -2.62
CA THR A 105 14.14 -5.90 -3.70
C THR A 105 13.98 -7.24 -4.42
N VAL A 106 14.29 -7.28 -5.71
CA VAL A 106 14.24 -8.55 -6.48
C VAL A 106 15.37 -9.47 -6.02
N LEU A 107 16.57 -8.90 -5.79
CA LEU A 107 17.66 -9.64 -5.16
C LEU A 107 17.55 -9.50 -3.64
N GLN A 108 17.44 -10.65 -2.98
CA GLN A 108 17.43 -10.80 -1.53
C GLN A 108 18.79 -11.32 -1.07
N ARG A 109 19.15 -11.08 0.20
CA ARG A 109 20.32 -11.71 0.81
C ARG A 109 20.15 -13.22 1.00
N GLU A 110 18.93 -13.66 1.26
CA GLU A 110 18.58 -15.06 1.46
C GLU A 110 17.68 -15.55 0.32
N ASP A 111 18.08 -16.63 -0.35
CA ASP A 111 17.34 -17.20 -1.49
C ASP A 111 15.98 -17.82 -1.07
N THR A 112 15.78 -18.07 0.22
CA THR A 112 14.55 -18.66 0.76
C THR A 112 13.41 -17.65 0.94
N VAL A 113 13.70 -16.35 0.88
CA VAL A 113 12.71 -15.28 1.08
C VAL A 113 11.82 -15.15 -0.15
N ASN A 114 10.51 -15.30 0.04
CA ASN A 114 9.53 -15.03 -1.02
C ASN A 114 9.21 -13.53 -1.15
N ALA A 115 10.20 -12.78 -1.65
CA ALA A 115 10.08 -11.33 -1.83
C ALA A 115 9.05 -10.95 -2.90
N GLU A 116 8.77 -11.83 -3.86
CA GLU A 116 7.75 -11.60 -4.90
C GLU A 116 6.35 -11.54 -4.29
N ALA A 117 5.96 -12.55 -3.50
CA ALA A 117 4.65 -12.56 -2.82
C ALA A 117 4.49 -11.37 -1.87
N THR A 118 5.55 -10.99 -1.17
CA THR A 118 5.57 -9.79 -0.30
C THR A 118 5.35 -8.53 -1.14
N ALA A 119 6.01 -8.42 -2.29
CA ALA A 119 5.87 -7.27 -3.18
C ALA A 119 4.48 -7.18 -3.82
N GLU A 120 3.88 -8.32 -4.19
CA GLU A 120 2.50 -8.40 -4.68
C GLU A 120 1.50 -7.93 -3.63
N PHE A 121 1.65 -8.40 -2.39
CA PHE A 121 0.81 -7.96 -1.28
C PHE A 121 0.93 -6.45 -1.06
N ILE A 122 2.15 -5.92 -0.95
CA ILE A 122 2.37 -4.49 -0.74
C ILE A 122 1.82 -3.67 -1.91
N HIS A 123 1.94 -4.18 -3.14
CA HIS A 123 1.36 -3.54 -4.32
C HIS A 123 -0.17 -3.46 -4.24
N LEU A 124 -0.81 -4.56 -3.87
CA LEU A 124 -2.27 -4.64 -3.66
C LEU A 124 -2.72 -3.69 -2.55
N LEU A 125 -2.00 -3.67 -1.43
CA LEU A 125 -2.25 -2.80 -0.28
C LEU A 125 -2.18 -1.32 -0.68
N ARG A 126 -1.12 -0.93 -1.41
CA ARG A 126 -0.96 0.42 -1.97
C ARG A 126 -2.10 0.78 -2.90
N PHE A 127 -2.51 -0.15 -3.76
CA PHE A 127 -3.62 0.08 -4.67
C PHE A 127 -4.91 0.37 -3.90
N PHE A 128 -5.24 -0.49 -2.94
CA PHE A 128 -6.45 -0.35 -2.12
C PHE A 128 -6.49 1.00 -1.40
N TYR A 129 -5.47 1.34 -0.61
CA TYR A 129 -5.47 2.57 0.18
C TYR A 129 -5.41 3.84 -0.67
N LYS A 130 -4.80 3.78 -1.85
CA LYS A 130 -4.69 4.94 -2.74
C LYS A 130 -5.95 5.20 -3.57
N HIS A 131 -6.64 4.14 -3.97
CA HIS A 131 -7.66 4.21 -5.01
C HIS A 131 -9.07 3.89 -4.53
N LEU A 132 -9.21 3.02 -3.54
CA LEU A 132 -10.50 2.48 -3.10
C LEU A 132 -10.87 2.94 -1.70
N TRP A 133 -9.91 2.99 -0.78
CA TRP A 133 -10.13 3.40 0.61
C TRP A 133 -10.57 4.86 0.72
N MET A 134 -11.52 5.10 1.63
CA MET A 134 -11.98 6.43 1.98
C MET A 134 -11.91 6.64 3.50
N PRO A 135 -11.67 7.86 3.99
CA PRO A 135 -11.47 8.12 5.43
C PRO A 135 -12.64 7.72 6.34
N TRP A 136 -13.87 7.67 5.81
CA TRP A 136 -15.06 7.25 6.55
C TRP A 136 -15.25 5.73 6.63
N ASP A 137 -14.43 4.95 5.93
CA ASP A 137 -14.42 3.50 6.07
C ASP A 137 -13.78 3.05 7.39
N ASP A 138 -13.01 3.93 8.03
CA ASP A 138 -12.33 3.73 9.30
C ASP A 138 -13.28 3.57 10.51
N GLN A 139 -14.59 3.73 10.30
CA GLN A 139 -15.61 3.65 11.36
C GLN A 139 -15.88 2.20 11.85
N GLU A 140 -14.85 1.33 11.84
CA GLU A 140 -14.90 -0.09 12.26
C GLU A 140 -16.09 -0.87 11.66
N LYS A 141 -16.42 -0.58 10.41
CA LYS A 141 -17.49 -1.28 9.70
C LYS A 141 -16.90 -2.40 8.86
N VAL A 142 -17.65 -3.49 8.80
CA VAL A 142 -17.40 -4.61 7.89
C VAL A 142 -17.27 -4.07 6.46
N PHE A 143 -16.15 -4.38 5.80
CA PHE A 143 -15.93 -3.95 4.42
C PHE A 143 -16.65 -4.91 3.47
N LEU A 144 -17.82 -4.49 2.99
CA LEU A 144 -18.69 -5.34 2.20
C LEU A 144 -18.15 -5.60 0.78
N PRO A 145 -18.30 -6.82 0.22
CA PRO A 145 -17.87 -7.13 -1.14
C PRO A 145 -18.52 -6.27 -2.23
N ASN A 146 -19.77 -5.85 -2.03
CA ASN A 146 -20.43 -4.94 -2.98
C ASN A 146 -19.76 -3.55 -3.01
N THR A 147 -19.35 -3.05 -1.84
CA THR A 147 -18.59 -1.79 -1.74
C THR A 147 -17.27 -1.89 -2.49
N LEU A 148 -16.60 -3.05 -2.41
CA LEU A 148 -15.39 -3.33 -3.17
C LEU A 148 -15.67 -3.27 -4.68
N GLU A 149 -16.67 -4.03 -5.15
CA GLU A 149 -17.04 -4.11 -6.58
C GLU A 149 -17.33 -2.72 -7.16
N ASP A 150 -18.22 -1.96 -6.50
CA ASP A 150 -18.67 -0.66 -6.99
C ASP A 150 -17.50 0.34 -7.11
N ARG A 151 -16.59 0.33 -6.12
CA ARG A 151 -15.44 1.24 -6.12
C ARG A 151 -14.38 0.82 -7.14
N LEU A 152 -14.12 -0.47 -7.29
CA LEU A 152 -13.23 -0.98 -8.34
C LEU A 152 -13.77 -0.63 -9.72
N ARG A 153 -15.07 -0.84 -9.93
CA ARG A 153 -15.73 -0.51 -11.18
C ARG A 153 -15.63 0.98 -11.49
N LEU A 154 -15.96 1.85 -10.54
CA LEU A 154 -15.83 3.29 -10.70
C LEU A 154 -14.37 3.69 -11.00
N TRP A 155 -13.39 3.11 -10.31
CA TRP A 155 -11.98 3.36 -10.60
C TRP A 155 -11.64 2.97 -12.04
N ASN A 156 -12.09 1.80 -12.51
CA ASN A 156 -11.83 1.35 -13.88
C ASN A 156 -12.47 2.28 -14.91
N GLU A 157 -13.74 2.63 -14.74
CA GLU A 157 -14.49 3.52 -15.64
C GLU A 157 -13.86 4.93 -15.72
N LEU A 158 -13.31 5.43 -14.61
CA LEU A 158 -12.58 6.71 -14.57
C LEU A 158 -11.23 6.69 -15.29
N ASN A 159 -10.64 5.51 -15.52
CA ASN A 159 -9.32 5.36 -16.14
C ASN A 159 -9.39 4.82 -17.58
N THR A 160 -10.48 4.17 -17.98
CA THR A 160 -10.67 3.57 -19.31
C THR A 160 -11.43 4.46 -20.30
N GLN A 161 -11.57 5.77 -19.99
CA GLN A 161 -12.28 6.77 -20.81
C GLN A 161 -13.76 6.47 -21.08
N VAL A 162 -14.35 5.48 -20.38
CA VAL A 162 -15.80 5.22 -20.40
C VAL A 162 -16.57 6.45 -19.91
N ILE A 163 -16.05 7.11 -18.87
CA ILE A 163 -16.58 8.38 -18.38
C ILE A 163 -15.86 9.54 -19.11
N PRO A 164 -16.61 10.51 -19.68
CA PRO A 164 -16.00 11.69 -20.30
C PRO A 164 -15.05 12.41 -19.34
N ASN A 165 -13.89 12.84 -19.85
CA ASN A 165 -12.82 13.42 -19.03
C ASN A 165 -13.26 14.62 -18.17
N CYS A 166 -14.23 15.42 -18.65
CA CYS A 166 -14.79 16.53 -17.87
C CYS A 166 -15.54 16.03 -16.62
N VAL A 167 -16.38 15.00 -16.77
CA VAL A 167 -17.13 14.36 -15.69
C VAL A 167 -16.17 13.62 -14.75
N ALA A 168 -15.21 12.87 -15.29
CA ALA A 168 -14.21 12.16 -14.49
C ALA A 168 -13.38 13.13 -13.62
N ARG A 169 -13.07 14.32 -14.13
CA ARG A 169 -12.39 15.38 -13.37
C ARG A 169 -13.28 15.94 -12.26
N GLN A 170 -14.56 16.18 -12.53
CA GLN A 170 -15.52 16.63 -11.52
C GLN A 170 -15.68 15.59 -10.40
N ILE A 171 -15.82 14.30 -10.73
CA ILE A 171 -15.91 13.21 -9.75
C ILE A 171 -14.66 13.19 -8.86
N ARG A 172 -13.45 13.25 -9.46
CA ARG A 172 -12.20 13.30 -8.69
C ARG A 172 -12.13 14.54 -7.79
N SER A 173 -12.59 15.69 -8.28
CA SER A 173 -12.64 16.94 -7.51
C SER A 173 -13.58 16.81 -6.30
N ILE A 174 -14.80 16.30 -6.52
CA ILE A 174 -15.78 16.08 -5.44
C ILE A 174 -15.20 15.13 -4.39
N ARG A 175 -14.59 14.02 -4.83
CA ARG A 175 -13.94 13.07 -3.92
C ARG A 175 -12.88 13.75 -3.07
N SER A 176 -11.98 14.52 -3.68
CA SER A 176 -10.94 15.25 -2.95
C SER A 176 -11.53 16.26 -1.96
N SER A 177 -12.53 17.04 -2.37
CA SER A 177 -13.22 17.98 -1.47
C SER A 177 -13.89 17.28 -0.29
N ALA A 178 -14.57 16.15 -0.52
CA ALA A 178 -15.21 15.37 0.54
C ALA A 178 -14.19 14.83 1.55
N ILE A 179 -13.04 14.32 1.07
CA ILE A 179 -11.93 13.90 1.94
C ILE A 179 -11.42 15.07 2.79
N THR A 180 -11.17 16.23 2.18
CA THR A 180 -10.69 17.42 2.89
C THR A 180 -11.67 17.87 3.98
N VAL A 181 -12.98 17.92 3.65
CA VAL A 181 -14.02 18.30 4.62
C VAL A 181 -14.11 17.28 5.75
N PHE A 182 -14.05 15.98 5.44
CA PHE A 182 -14.07 14.94 6.46
C PHE A 182 -12.94 15.12 7.49
N TYR A 183 -11.70 15.33 7.03
CA TYR A 183 -10.60 15.59 7.95
C TYR A 183 -10.78 16.90 8.72
N ALA A 184 -11.17 17.99 8.06
CA ALA A 184 -11.40 19.26 8.73
C ALA A 184 -12.44 19.17 9.86
N CYS A 185 -13.52 18.39 9.67
CA CYS A 185 -14.55 18.21 10.69
C CYS A 185 -14.11 17.29 11.84
N ASN A 186 -13.23 16.31 11.60
CA ASN A 186 -12.78 15.38 12.64
C ASN A 186 -11.56 15.88 13.43
N PHE A 187 -10.84 16.91 12.96
CA PHE A 187 -9.79 17.59 13.73
C PHE A 187 -10.30 18.66 14.71
N ILE A 188 -11.60 18.95 14.73
CA ILE A 188 -12.24 19.96 15.62
C ILE A 188 -12.85 19.28 16.89
N LYS A 189 -12.48 18.03 17.18
CA LYS A 189 -12.84 17.31 18.41
C LYS A 189 -11.59 16.95 19.19
#